data_AF-A0A1F8XR90-F1
#
_entry.id   AF-A0A1F8XR90-F1
#
_cell.length_a   1.000
_cell.length_b   1.000
_cell.length_c   1.000
_cell.angle_alpha   90.00
_cell.angle_beta   90.00
_cell.angle_gamma   90.00
#
_symmetry.space_group_name_H-M   'P 1'
#
loop_
_entity.id
_entity.type
_entity.pdbx_description
1 polymer ?
#
loop_
_entity_poly.entity_id
_entity_poly.type
_entity_poly.pdbx_seq_one_letter_code
_entity_poly.pdbx_strand_id
1 'polypeptide(L)'
;MKIRGFLLAGFFLTAVLAASVQADVLSKVRADGTDYCHMKFPAIEELTLFSDQPVLKSADTSDIIDFHGPCDHDPLGKVEIAVQRLQATTAGDGGNDGSE
;
A
#
# COMPACT_ATOMS: atom_id res chain seq x y z
N MET A 1 27.68 19.70 -55.09
CA MET A 1 27.00 19.14 -53.90
C MET A 1 27.45 17.70 -53.69
N LYS A 2 27.86 17.33 -52.46
CA LYS A 2 27.54 16.05 -51.78
C LYS A 2 28.31 15.96 -50.45
N ILE A 3 27.64 16.47 -49.42
CA ILE A 3 27.94 16.27 -48.00
C ILE A 3 27.91 14.76 -47.70
N ARG A 4 28.99 14.24 -47.11
CA ARG A 4 29.11 12.84 -46.67
C ARG A 4 28.65 12.74 -45.21
N GLY A 5 27.71 11.84 -44.97
CA GLY A 5 26.94 11.64 -43.74
C GLY A 5 27.81 11.49 -42.48
N PHE A 6 27.46 12.21 -41.42
CA PHE A 6 26.43 11.94 -40.39
C PHE A 6 27.03 11.18 -39.20
N LEU A 7 27.20 11.94 -38.11
CA LEU A 7 27.72 11.54 -36.81
C LEU A 7 26.77 10.52 -36.16
N LEU A 8 27.31 9.37 -35.76
CA LEU A 8 26.59 8.39 -34.95
C LEU A 8 26.48 8.90 -33.50
N ALA A 9 25.35 9.51 -33.17
CA ALA A 9 25.00 9.85 -31.79
C ALA A 9 24.59 8.55 -31.05
N GLY A 10 25.44 8.08 -30.15
CA GLY A 10 25.14 6.96 -29.25
C GLY A 10 24.05 7.35 -28.27
N PHE A 11 22.91 6.67 -28.35
CA PHE A 11 21.77 6.85 -27.46
C PHE A 11 22.02 6.06 -26.17
N PHE A 12 22.42 6.73 -25.08
CA PHE A 12 22.51 6.10 -23.76
C PHE A 12 21.09 5.91 -23.20
N LEU A 13 20.57 4.69 -23.33
CA LEU A 13 19.31 4.28 -22.72
C LEU A 13 19.57 3.88 -21.25
N THR A 14 19.48 4.85 -20.33
CA THR A 14 19.47 4.56 -18.90
C THR A 14 18.05 4.12 -18.51
N ALA A 15 17.84 2.81 -18.35
CA ALA A 15 16.63 2.29 -17.73
C ALA A 15 16.67 2.60 -16.23
N VAL A 16 15.89 3.58 -15.78
CA VAL A 16 15.62 3.78 -14.35
C VAL A 16 14.58 2.75 -13.94
N LEU A 17 15.01 1.71 -13.22
CA LEU A 17 14.12 0.77 -12.58
C LEU A 17 13.54 1.44 -11.32
N ALA A 18 12.33 1.97 -11.42
CA ALA A 18 11.59 2.44 -10.25
C ALA A 18 11.07 1.22 -9.48
N ALA A 19 11.78 0.81 -8.44
CA ALA A 19 11.24 -0.12 -7.45
C ALA A 19 10.18 0.65 -6.65
N SER A 20 8.90 0.40 -6.92
CA SER A 20 7.83 0.79 -6.02
C SER A 20 8.08 0.08 -4.69
N VAL A 21 8.39 0.83 -3.63
CA VAL A 21 8.41 0.33 -2.26
C VAL A 21 7.01 -0.21 -2.01
N GLN A 22 6.85 -1.53 -2.09
CA GLN A 22 5.62 -2.18 -1.69
C GLN A 22 5.54 -1.93 -0.18
N ALA A 23 4.62 -1.06 0.24
CA ALA A 23 4.27 -0.94 1.65
C ALA A 23 4.06 -2.36 2.18
N ASP A 24 4.77 -2.74 3.24
CA ASP A 24 4.98 -4.12 3.72
C ASP A 24 3.73 -5.02 3.66
N VAL A 25 3.50 -5.67 2.52
CA VAL A 25 2.47 -6.70 2.37
C VAL A 25 3.08 -8.02 2.80
N LEU A 26 2.59 -8.58 3.91
CA LEU A 26 3.08 -9.84 4.48
C LEU A 26 2.77 -11.04 3.60
N SER A 27 1.56 -11.06 3.01
CA SER A 27 1.19 -12.12 2.07
C SER A 27 0.16 -11.63 1.06
N LYS A 28 0.20 -12.22 -0.14
CA LYS A 28 -0.74 -11.96 -1.21
C LYS A 28 -1.02 -13.25 -1.98
N VAL A 29 -2.25 -13.72 -1.91
CA VAL A 29 -2.70 -14.95 -2.56
C VAL A 29 -3.82 -14.57 -3.54
N ARG A 30 -3.59 -14.82 -4.83
CA ARG A 30 -4.60 -14.57 -5.87
C ARG A 30 -5.62 -15.71 -5.88
N ALA A 31 -6.90 -15.36 -6.02
CA ALA A 31 -7.94 -16.33 -6.32
C ALA A 31 -7.91 -16.70 -7.82
N ASP A 32 -7.97 -18.00 -8.10
CA ASP A 32 -7.78 -18.56 -9.45
C ASP A 32 -8.71 -17.92 -10.49
N GLY A 33 -8.12 -17.48 -11.60
CA GLY A 33 -8.87 -16.89 -12.73
C GLY A 33 -9.47 -15.51 -12.46
N THR A 34 -9.13 -14.84 -11.35
CA THR A 34 -9.67 -13.51 -11.01
C THR A 34 -8.58 -12.47 -10.77
N ASP A 35 -8.98 -11.21 -10.66
CA ASP A 35 -8.20 -10.09 -10.14
C ASP A 35 -8.38 -9.89 -8.63
N TYR A 36 -8.96 -10.86 -7.94
CA TYR A 36 -9.19 -10.82 -6.50
C TYR A 36 -8.04 -11.49 -5.75
N CYS A 37 -7.60 -10.87 -4.66
CA CYS A 37 -6.54 -11.35 -3.79
C CYS A 37 -6.99 -11.36 -2.33
N HIS A 38 -6.52 -12.38 -1.62
CA HIS A 38 -6.40 -12.39 -0.17
C HIS A 38 -5.04 -11.79 0.19
N MET A 39 -5.04 -10.65 0.87
CA MET A 39 -3.85 -9.91 1.26
C MET A 39 -3.77 -9.77 2.78
N LYS A 40 -2.55 -9.85 3.30
CA LYS A 40 -2.26 -9.55 4.71
C LYS A 40 -1.21 -8.47 4.77
N PHE A 41 -1.46 -7.42 5.54
CA PHE A 41 -0.54 -6.31 5.76
C PHE A 41 -0.73 -5.71 7.16
N PRO A 42 0.28 -5.11 7.79
CA PRO A 42 0.13 -4.44 9.07
C PRO A 42 -0.83 -3.25 8.95
N ALA A 43 -1.53 -2.91 10.03
CA ALA A 43 -2.30 -1.67 10.10
C ALA A 43 -1.39 -0.44 9.98
N ILE A 44 -1.98 0.73 9.72
CA ILE A 44 -1.26 2.00 9.70
C ILE A 44 -0.88 2.39 11.14
N GLU A 45 0.32 2.90 11.32
CA GLU A 45 0.80 3.45 12.58
C GLU A 45 -0.12 4.59 13.02
N GLU A 46 -0.67 4.49 14.24
CA GLU A 46 -1.75 5.36 14.72
C GLU A 46 -1.31 6.84 14.69
N LEU A 47 -0.06 7.10 15.07
CA LEU A 47 0.55 8.42 15.04
C LEU A 47 0.63 9.04 13.64
N THR A 48 0.61 8.22 12.59
CA THR A 48 0.70 8.65 11.18
C THR A 48 -0.62 8.56 10.44
N LEU A 49 -1.63 7.86 11.00
CA LEU A 49 -2.91 7.58 10.36
C LEU A 49 -3.65 8.83 9.89
N PHE A 50 -3.57 9.92 10.66
CA PHE A 50 -4.20 11.20 10.34
C PHE A 50 -3.25 12.21 9.67
N SER A 51 -2.02 11.81 9.37
CA SER A 51 -1.04 12.64 8.68
C SER A 51 -1.14 12.53 7.16
N ASP A 52 -0.36 13.35 6.45
CA ASP A 52 -0.21 13.28 5.00
C ASP A 52 0.72 12.14 4.53
N GLN A 53 1.42 11.48 5.46
CA GLN A 53 2.39 10.41 5.18
C GLN A 53 2.14 9.21 6.12
N PRO A 54 1.06 8.43 5.88
CA PRO A 54 0.80 7.24 6.66
C PRO A 54 1.87 6.18 6.42
N VAL A 55 2.23 5.47 7.48
CA VAL A 55 3.24 4.40 7.45
C VAL A 55 2.62 3.16 8.07
N LEU A 56 2.87 1.98 7.49
CA LEU A 56 2.44 0.72 8.10
C LEU A 56 3.25 0.45 9.37
N LYS A 57 2.62 -0.22 10.34
CA LYS A 57 3.32 -0.78 11.50
C LYS A 57 4.35 -1.80 11.05
N SER A 58 5.28 -2.14 11.95
CA SER A 58 6.22 -3.26 11.70
C SER A 58 5.46 -4.56 11.43
N ALA A 59 6.01 -5.39 10.54
CA ALA A 59 5.54 -6.74 10.26
C ALA A 59 5.48 -7.64 11.50
N ASP A 60 6.25 -7.33 12.55
CA ASP A 60 6.28 -8.07 13.81
C ASP A 60 5.10 -7.74 14.75
N THR A 61 4.25 -6.78 14.39
CA THR A 61 3.07 -6.43 15.18
C THR A 61 1.93 -7.44 14.97
N SER A 62 1.07 -7.59 15.98
CA SER A 62 -0.13 -8.43 15.87
C SER A 62 -1.32 -7.72 15.21
N ASP A 63 -1.16 -6.46 14.84
CA ASP A 63 -2.22 -5.64 14.24
C ASP A 63 -2.17 -5.78 12.72
N ILE A 64 -2.69 -6.91 12.25
CA ILE A 64 -2.65 -7.33 10.85
C ILE A 64 -4.05 -7.24 10.24
N ILE A 65 -4.14 -6.57 9.10
CA ILE A 65 -5.35 -6.47 8.30
C ILE A 65 -5.39 -7.63 7.33
N ASP A 66 -6.50 -8.37 7.37
CA ASP A 66 -6.82 -9.46 6.47
C ASP A 66 -7.82 -8.97 5.42
N PHE A 67 -7.30 -8.62 4.25
CA PHE A 67 -8.03 -7.96 3.17
C PHE A 67 -8.40 -8.94 2.06
N HIS A 68 -9.64 -8.85 1.58
CA HIS A 68 -10.13 -9.61 0.45
C HIS A 68 -10.69 -8.65 -0.61
N GLY A 69 -9.94 -8.41 -1.67
CA GLY A 69 -10.30 -7.38 -2.66
C GLY A 69 -9.44 -7.43 -3.92
N PRO A 70 -9.44 -6.36 -4.73
CA PRO A 70 -8.59 -6.26 -5.89
C PRO A 70 -7.12 -6.52 -5.56
N CYS A 71 -6.45 -7.27 -6.42
CA CYS A 71 -5.04 -7.58 -6.30
C CYS A 71 -4.14 -6.35 -6.44
N ASP A 72 -4.62 -5.20 -6.83
CA ASP A 72 -3.87 -3.94 -6.88
C ASP A 72 -4.23 -2.99 -5.71
N HIS A 73 -4.93 -3.49 -4.69
CA HIS A 73 -5.20 -2.73 -3.47
C HIS A 73 -3.91 -2.24 -2.83
N ASP A 74 -3.90 -0.96 -2.46
CA ASP A 74 -2.80 -0.29 -1.80
C ASP A 74 -3.09 -0.19 -0.30
N PRO A 75 -2.30 -0.85 0.57
CA PRO A 75 -2.39 -0.73 2.03
C PRO A 75 -2.28 0.71 2.57
N LEU A 76 -1.70 1.62 1.79
CA LEU A 76 -1.61 3.05 2.09
C LEU A 76 -2.50 3.90 1.17
N GLY A 77 -3.44 3.26 0.47
CA GLY A 77 -4.39 3.90 -0.41
C GLY A 77 -5.47 4.67 0.35
N LYS A 78 -6.06 5.67 -0.31
CA LYS A 78 -7.11 6.53 0.30
C LYS A 78 -8.29 5.76 0.90
N VAL A 79 -8.67 4.65 0.26
CA VAL A 79 -9.77 3.80 0.72
C VAL A 79 -9.40 3.15 2.05
N GLU A 80 -8.22 2.53 2.13
CA GLU A 80 -7.73 1.85 3.33
C GLU A 80 -7.56 2.84 4.50
N ILE A 81 -6.95 4.00 4.23
CA ILE A 81 -6.80 5.08 5.21
C ILE A 81 -8.16 5.51 5.76
N ALA A 82 -9.17 5.69 4.90
CA ALA A 82 -10.50 6.12 5.33
C ALA A 82 -11.17 5.08 6.24
N VAL A 83 -11.03 3.79 5.91
CA VAL A 83 -11.58 2.68 6.71
C VAL A 83 -10.91 2.64 8.08
N GLN A 84 -9.58 2.68 8.16
CA GLN A 84 -8.87 2.62 9.43
C GLN A 84 -9.11 3.86 10.30
N ARG A 85 -9.25 5.06 9.69
CA ARG A 85 -9.65 6.27 10.43
C ARG A 85 -11.02 6.13 11.07
N LEU A 86 -11.99 5.59 10.33
CA LEU A 86 -13.33 5.35 10.87
C LEU A 86 -13.27 4.38 12.06
N GLN A 87 -12.57 3.26 11.89
CA GLN A 87 -12.38 2.27 12.95
C GLN A 87 -11.71 2.87 14.20
N ALA A 88 -10.66 3.68 14.03
CA ALA A 88 -10.00 4.37 15.15
C ALA A 88 -10.95 5.32 15.89
N THR A 89 -11.80 6.05 15.16
CA THR A 89 -12.79 6.95 15.79
C THR A 89 -13.91 6.21 16.50
N THR A 90 -14.35 5.05 16.00
CA THR A 90 -15.39 4.25 16.65
C THR A 90 -14.86 3.45 17.83
N ALA A 91 -13.62 2.97 17.77
CA ALA A 91 -12.99 2.27 18.89
C ALA A 91 -12.85 3.16 20.14
N GLY A 92 -12.71 4.47 19.96
CA GLY A 92 -12.69 5.44 21.07
C GLY A 92 -14.04 5.69 21.75
N ASP A 93 -15.16 5.23 21.19
CA ASP A 93 -16.52 5.47 21.70
C ASP A 93 -17.09 4.31 22.54
N GLY A 94 -16.40 3.16 22.57
CA GLY A 94 -16.88 1.92 23.22
C GLY A 94 -16.62 1.81 24.74
N GLY A 95 -16.47 2.94 25.44
CA GLY A 95 -15.96 2.97 26.82
C GLY A 95 -16.98 3.31 27.91
N ASN A 96 -18.25 2.88 27.82
CA ASN A 96 -19.17 2.84 28.97
C ASN A 96 -20.45 2.02 28.70
N ASP A 97 -20.34 0.70 28.63
CA ASP A 97 -21.46 -0.21 28.81
C ASP A 97 -21.28 -1.00 30.12
N GLY A 98 -21.44 -0.27 31.23
CA GLY A 98 -21.77 -0.89 32.51
C GLY A 98 -23.03 -1.74 32.36
N SER A 99 -22.86 -3.06 32.32
CA SER A 99 -23.95 -4.01 32.55
C SER A 99 -23.85 -4.47 34.00
N GLU A 100 -24.89 -4.12 34.76
CA GLU A 100 -25.24 -4.62 36.09
C GLU A 100 -25.29 -6.15 36.19
#